data_AF-Q0TVN0-F1
#
_entry.id   AF-Q0TVN0-F1
#
_cell.length_a   1.000
_cell.length_b   1.000
_cell.length_c   1.000
_cell.angle_alpha   90.00
_cell.angle_beta   90.00
_cell.angle_gamma   90.00
#
_symmetry.space_group_name_H-M   'P 1'
#
loop_
_entity.id
_entity.type
_entity.pdbx_description
1 polymer ?
#
loop_
_entity_poly.entity_id
_entity_poly.type
_entity_poly.pdbx_seq_one_letter_code
_entity_poly.pdbx_strand_id
1 'polypeptide(L)'
;MPSISPATQLPERFRSWDQLAASLPELLRDQTLRATVDRLAVLPTDVKSLPDKYLQRASTLVSIVSHAYVHADMAGPAPLPVCLSQPWTEITRRLGREKPALSYIDLIVYNWKKRSAAGAEFCVENLELLVPTVDTAEERVFYLTQAEILSRATPLLNSIVDAQIAVLCDDVAALAAVLKRMSDVLSDIGRKSLMQIAPNPTRKSHVDPVVWAKSVAPLAVPLSADVPGPGGTASPLFHLMDNFIGRTSYNAVLGEEAQRIRRNYPQNWRNVISAAAEVDIATFVVNKNHPALRQSWELMKERYCGPMGLLGLHRRKVFAYLPMAFKVGRSATIAGFNGDVAQQEWHRVHEELEKSRQERLAEGKLSEPPIVATSNAPKSDGQTYCISTLVEHSSKDVGFWFAANGRVYDATKYLRFHPGGDKILMNSSGRDVTADLLAITHLQDPTIAEKVEKFAIGKLHVPGFNSDKLRQFYDFAVAMAYKVTDLHTTFGNDLTFLYRQLTSVDPSGVLTEQKRRFAVAAMARLGEQFVPSIATHAEVLADLCGSSTMARFKALRRGYLVSVSLEQGHQMLGLCKSQAVLLLKTLESISASASKLSEGQTHTINHILEQLVKLLEAF
;
A
#
# COMPACT_ATOMS: atom_id res chain seq x y z
N MET A 1 -4.78 22.84 9.19
CA MET A 1 -6.20 22.66 8.80
C MET A 1 -6.81 24.02 8.48
N PRO A 2 -7.84 24.12 7.60
CA PRO A 2 -8.47 25.41 7.32
C PRO A 2 -9.13 25.95 8.59
N SER A 3 -9.02 27.27 8.82
CA SER A 3 -9.62 27.95 9.98
C SER A 3 -11.14 28.04 9.90
N ILE A 4 -11.70 27.96 8.69
CA ILE A 4 -13.12 27.92 8.40
C ILE A 4 -13.45 26.53 7.86
N SER A 5 -14.55 25.95 8.31
CA SER A 5 -15.04 24.67 7.79
C SER A 5 -15.21 24.74 6.26
N PRO A 6 -14.81 23.69 5.52
CA PRO A 6 -14.99 23.66 4.07
C PRO A 6 -16.47 23.85 3.69
N ALA A 7 -16.72 24.56 2.58
CA ALA A 7 -18.08 24.76 2.09
C ALA A 7 -18.73 23.40 1.77
N THR A 8 -20.00 23.22 2.17
CA THR A 8 -20.73 21.95 2.04
C THR A 8 -21.54 21.81 0.75
N GLN A 9 -21.72 22.91 0.01
CA GLN A 9 -22.44 22.96 -1.27
C GLN A 9 -21.96 24.16 -2.09
N LEU A 10 -22.04 24.07 -3.42
CA LEU A 10 -21.89 25.22 -4.31
C LEU A 10 -23.20 26.03 -4.38
N PRO A 11 -23.16 27.28 -4.88
CA PRO A 11 -24.37 28.06 -5.17
C PRO A 11 -25.29 27.34 -6.16
N GLU A 12 -26.60 27.64 -6.12
CA GLU A 12 -27.64 27.02 -6.96
C GLU A 12 -27.20 26.82 -8.42
N ARG A 13 -26.61 27.85 -9.04
CA ARG A 13 -26.13 27.84 -10.42
C ARG A 13 -25.12 26.73 -10.75
N PHE A 14 -24.37 26.26 -9.76
CA PHE A 14 -23.33 25.22 -9.90
C PHE A 14 -23.70 23.91 -9.17
N ARG A 15 -24.94 23.78 -8.66
CA ARG A 15 -25.38 22.62 -7.87
C ARG A 15 -25.28 21.28 -8.62
N SER A 16 -25.32 21.29 -9.95
CA SER A 16 -25.16 20.08 -10.77
C SER A 16 -23.83 19.36 -10.52
N TRP A 17 -22.79 20.06 -10.05
CA TRP A 17 -21.50 19.45 -9.71
C TRP A 17 -21.60 18.66 -8.40
N ASP A 18 -22.29 19.21 -7.41
CA ASP A 18 -22.55 18.52 -6.15
C ASP A 18 -23.41 17.28 -6.39
N GLN A 19 -24.42 17.39 -7.26
CA GLN A 19 -25.29 16.26 -7.63
C GLN A 19 -24.52 15.15 -8.36
N LEU A 20 -23.71 15.51 -9.36
CA LEU A 20 -22.87 14.53 -10.07
C LEU A 20 -21.93 13.81 -9.12
N ALA A 21 -21.28 14.56 -8.21
CA ALA A 21 -20.38 14.00 -7.23
C ALA A 21 -21.11 13.08 -6.23
N ALA A 22 -22.31 13.45 -5.79
CA ALA A 22 -23.14 12.61 -4.91
C ALA A 22 -23.59 11.30 -5.58
N SER A 23 -23.73 11.28 -6.91
CA SER A 23 -24.08 10.08 -7.68
C SER A 23 -22.88 9.17 -8.00
N LEU A 24 -21.65 9.53 -7.65
CA LEU A 24 -20.45 8.73 -7.98
C LEU A 24 -20.53 7.27 -7.51
N PRO A 25 -20.98 6.94 -6.27
CA PRO A 25 -21.08 5.55 -5.85
C PRO A 25 -21.97 4.70 -6.77
N GLU A 26 -23.14 5.21 -7.15
CA GLU A 26 -24.07 4.52 -8.06
C GLU A 26 -23.50 4.40 -9.48
N LEU A 27 -22.95 5.50 -10.01
CA LEU A 27 -22.37 5.55 -11.35
C LEU A 27 -21.16 4.62 -11.49
N LEU A 28 -20.36 4.45 -10.44
CA LEU A 28 -19.25 3.51 -10.40
C LEU A 28 -19.73 2.07 -10.26
N ARG A 29 -20.69 1.78 -9.37
CA ARG A 29 -21.29 0.44 -9.23
C ARG A 29 -21.81 -0.07 -10.56
N ASP A 30 -22.52 0.78 -11.29
CA ASP A 30 -23.21 0.45 -12.54
C ASP A 30 -22.33 0.60 -13.79
N GLN A 31 -21.08 1.07 -13.62
CA GLN A 31 -20.13 1.38 -14.71
C GLN A 31 -20.72 2.34 -15.77
N THR A 32 -21.54 3.30 -15.34
CA THR A 32 -22.21 4.28 -16.21
C THR A 32 -21.59 5.68 -16.14
N LEU A 33 -20.58 5.90 -15.28
CA LEU A 33 -19.99 7.22 -15.05
C LEU A 33 -19.55 7.94 -16.33
N ARG A 34 -18.77 7.28 -17.19
CA ARG A 34 -18.28 7.91 -18.44
C ARG A 34 -19.42 8.34 -19.34
N ALA A 35 -20.32 7.40 -19.64
CA ALA A 35 -21.48 7.66 -20.48
C ALA A 35 -22.35 8.80 -19.93
N THR A 36 -22.49 8.90 -18.60
CA THR A 36 -23.22 10.00 -17.95
C THR A 36 -22.49 11.33 -18.12
N VAL A 37 -21.19 11.39 -17.83
CA VAL A 37 -20.38 12.62 -17.94
C VAL A 37 -20.27 13.10 -19.39
N ASP A 38 -20.11 12.20 -20.36
CA ASP A 38 -20.01 12.54 -21.78
C ASP A 38 -21.30 13.16 -22.34
N ARG A 39 -22.45 12.83 -21.73
CA ARG A 39 -23.75 13.43 -22.05
C ARG A 39 -24.04 14.71 -21.29
N LEU A 40 -23.24 15.09 -20.28
CA LEU A 40 -23.44 16.36 -19.60
C LEU A 40 -23.17 17.49 -20.57
N ALA A 41 -24.15 18.38 -20.74
CA ALA A 41 -23.88 19.71 -21.28
C ALA A 41 -22.72 20.32 -20.48
N VAL A 42 -21.83 21.05 -21.16
CA VAL A 42 -20.64 21.66 -20.55
C VAL A 42 -21.05 22.30 -19.22
N LEU A 43 -20.44 21.81 -18.13
CA LEU A 43 -20.68 22.35 -16.78
C LEU A 43 -20.54 23.88 -16.85
N PRO A 44 -21.38 24.65 -16.11
CA PRO A 44 -21.57 26.08 -16.36
C PRO A 44 -20.26 26.81 -16.69
N THR A 45 -20.12 27.26 -17.95
CA THR A 45 -18.89 27.83 -18.54
C THR A 45 -18.45 29.14 -17.88
N ASP A 46 -19.32 29.72 -17.06
CA ASP A 46 -19.06 30.92 -16.28
C ASP A 46 -18.50 30.60 -14.88
N VAL A 47 -17.63 29.59 -14.76
CA VAL A 47 -16.78 29.39 -13.56
C VAL A 47 -16.08 30.68 -13.15
N LYS A 48 -15.84 31.60 -14.09
CA LYS A 48 -15.35 32.97 -13.83
C LYS A 48 -16.20 33.73 -12.81
N SER A 49 -17.52 33.56 -12.81
CA SER A 49 -18.42 34.22 -11.85
C SER A 49 -18.56 33.48 -10.51
N LEU A 50 -17.97 32.28 -10.34
CA LEU A 50 -18.00 31.57 -9.06
C LEU A 50 -17.28 32.41 -7.99
N PRO A 51 -17.89 32.73 -6.84
CA PRO A 51 -17.19 33.48 -5.79
C PRO A 51 -15.99 32.72 -5.22
N ASP A 52 -14.89 33.41 -4.92
CA ASP A 52 -13.62 32.81 -4.49
C ASP A 52 -13.76 31.87 -3.29
N LYS A 53 -14.68 32.16 -2.36
CA LYS A 53 -14.97 31.32 -1.18
C LYS A 53 -15.40 29.89 -1.54
N TYR A 54 -15.84 29.64 -2.77
CA TYR A 54 -16.23 28.32 -3.28
C TYR A 54 -15.19 27.65 -4.19
N LEU A 55 -14.11 28.35 -4.57
CA LEU A 55 -13.11 27.82 -5.51
C LEU A 55 -12.51 26.50 -5.05
N GLN A 56 -12.17 26.40 -3.77
CA GLN A 56 -11.58 25.18 -3.23
C GLN A 56 -12.58 24.01 -3.22
N ARG A 57 -13.88 24.25 -2.97
CA ARG A 57 -14.91 23.21 -3.10
C ARG A 57 -15.07 22.77 -4.56
N ALA A 58 -15.13 23.72 -5.49
CA ALA A 58 -15.24 23.42 -6.91
C ALA A 58 -14.03 22.60 -7.40
N SER A 59 -12.82 22.93 -6.94
CA SER A 59 -11.60 22.15 -7.19
C SER A 59 -11.71 20.72 -6.67
N THR A 60 -12.14 20.53 -5.41
CA THR A 60 -12.38 19.19 -4.84
C THR A 60 -13.38 18.38 -5.67
N LEU A 61 -14.51 18.96 -6.07
CA LEU A 61 -15.53 18.28 -6.87
C LEU A 61 -14.98 17.87 -8.26
N VAL A 62 -14.45 18.82 -9.03
CA VAL A 62 -14.04 18.56 -10.41
C VAL A 62 -12.83 17.63 -10.49
N SER A 63 -11.89 17.73 -9.54
CA SER A 63 -10.71 16.85 -9.51
C SER A 63 -11.09 15.41 -9.15
N ILE A 64 -11.97 15.19 -8.16
CA ILE A 64 -12.45 13.85 -7.80
C ILE A 64 -13.26 13.23 -8.94
N VAL A 65 -14.20 13.97 -9.53
CA VAL A 65 -15.00 13.48 -10.67
C VAL A 65 -14.11 13.15 -11.87
N SER A 66 -13.11 13.99 -12.18
CA SER A 66 -12.18 13.75 -13.29
C SER A 66 -11.33 12.51 -13.06
N HIS A 67 -10.82 12.31 -11.84
CA HIS A 67 -10.10 11.10 -11.48
C HIS A 67 -10.98 9.86 -11.55
N ALA A 68 -12.21 9.93 -11.02
CA ALA A 68 -13.18 8.85 -11.14
C ALA A 68 -13.45 8.52 -12.61
N TYR A 69 -13.69 9.51 -13.46
CA TYR A 69 -13.94 9.32 -14.90
C TYR A 69 -12.81 8.57 -15.61
N VAL A 70 -11.56 8.97 -15.37
CA VAL A 70 -10.39 8.36 -16.01
C VAL A 70 -10.21 6.91 -15.55
N HIS A 71 -10.37 6.64 -14.24
CA HIS A 71 -10.11 5.33 -13.64
C HIS A 71 -11.34 4.38 -13.64
N ALA A 72 -12.53 4.86 -14.03
CA ALA A 72 -13.80 4.15 -13.96
C ALA A 72 -14.01 3.01 -14.98
N ASP A 73 -13.09 2.74 -15.91
CA ASP A 73 -13.33 1.80 -17.01
C ASP A 73 -12.15 0.82 -17.24
N MET A 74 -12.44 -0.36 -17.79
CA MET A 74 -11.46 -1.37 -18.23
C MET A 74 -10.73 -1.00 -19.51
N ALA A 75 -11.31 -0.13 -20.36
CA ALA A 75 -10.68 0.30 -21.61
C ALA A 75 -9.40 1.13 -21.41
N GLY A 76 -8.98 1.37 -20.16
CA GLY A 76 -7.85 2.22 -19.82
C GLY A 76 -8.24 3.70 -19.75
N PRO A 77 -7.28 4.59 -19.47
CA PRO A 77 -7.54 6.02 -19.28
C PRO A 77 -8.10 6.65 -20.56
N ALA A 78 -9.15 7.47 -20.42
CA ALA A 78 -9.73 8.26 -21.50
C ALA A 78 -9.38 9.75 -21.34
N PRO A 79 -9.26 10.52 -22.43
CA PRO A 79 -9.14 11.98 -22.35
C PRO A 79 -10.34 12.57 -21.60
N LEU A 80 -10.09 13.61 -20.80
CA LEU A 80 -11.17 14.27 -20.08
C LEU A 80 -12.07 15.05 -21.05
N PRO A 81 -13.41 14.88 -20.96
CA PRO A 81 -14.34 15.63 -21.77
C PRO A 81 -14.28 17.12 -21.44
N VAL A 82 -14.63 17.95 -22.42
CA VAL A 82 -14.59 19.43 -22.33
C VAL A 82 -15.38 19.96 -21.14
N CYS A 83 -16.48 19.27 -20.79
CA CYS A 83 -17.31 19.59 -19.63
C CYS A 83 -16.58 19.50 -18.28
N LEU A 84 -15.45 18.78 -18.19
CA LEU A 84 -14.60 18.70 -17.01
C LEU A 84 -13.29 19.49 -17.20
N SER A 85 -12.62 19.35 -18.35
CA SER A 85 -11.28 19.89 -18.55
C SER A 85 -11.22 21.42 -18.58
N GLN A 86 -12.19 22.09 -19.22
CA GLN A 86 -12.28 23.55 -19.24
C GLN A 86 -12.51 24.17 -17.86
N PRO A 87 -13.57 23.78 -17.11
CA PRO A 87 -13.79 24.34 -15.78
C PRO A 87 -12.64 24.05 -14.82
N TRP A 88 -12.04 22.86 -14.89
CA TRP A 88 -10.90 22.52 -14.03
C TRP A 88 -9.67 23.40 -14.31
N THR A 89 -9.41 23.71 -15.59
CA THR A 89 -8.33 24.63 -15.99
C THR A 89 -8.56 26.03 -15.41
N GLU A 90 -9.78 26.56 -15.50
CA GLU A 90 -10.09 27.89 -14.97
C GLU A 90 -10.03 27.93 -13.43
N ILE A 91 -10.53 26.91 -12.74
CA ILE A 91 -10.41 26.81 -11.26
C ILE A 91 -8.94 26.75 -10.85
N THR A 92 -8.15 25.93 -11.53
CA THR A 92 -6.71 25.78 -11.28
C THR A 92 -5.99 27.13 -11.40
N ARG A 93 -6.26 27.87 -12.48
CA ARG A 93 -5.72 29.20 -12.71
C ARG A 93 -6.12 30.18 -11.60
N ARG A 94 -7.39 30.19 -11.20
CA ARG A 94 -7.90 31.08 -10.13
C ARG A 94 -7.35 30.75 -8.75
N LEU A 95 -7.03 29.48 -8.49
CA LEU A 95 -6.35 29.02 -7.28
C LEU A 95 -4.83 29.29 -7.31
N GLY A 96 -4.30 29.84 -8.41
CA GLY A 96 -2.86 30.10 -8.56
C GLY A 96 -2.02 28.83 -8.68
N ARG A 97 -2.62 27.73 -9.15
CA ARG A 97 -1.93 26.45 -9.40
C ARG A 97 -1.44 26.39 -10.84
N GLU A 98 -0.35 25.69 -11.08
CA GLU A 98 0.25 25.60 -12.42
C GLU A 98 -0.56 24.72 -13.38
N LYS A 99 -1.00 23.54 -12.90
CA LYS A 99 -1.69 22.54 -13.71
C LYS A 99 -2.87 21.90 -12.97
N PRO A 100 -3.93 21.49 -13.68
CA PRO A 100 -5.03 20.73 -13.10
C PRO A 100 -4.54 19.40 -12.52
N ALA A 101 -4.75 19.20 -11.22
CA ALA A 101 -4.36 17.98 -10.51
C ALA A 101 -5.25 17.79 -9.28
N LEU A 102 -5.55 16.53 -8.94
CA LEU A 102 -6.12 16.19 -7.65
C LEU A 102 -5.03 16.33 -6.60
N SER A 103 -5.02 17.45 -5.89
CA SER A 103 -4.00 17.71 -4.87
C SER A 103 -4.40 17.15 -3.51
N TYR A 104 -3.41 17.01 -2.63
CA TYR A 104 -3.64 16.68 -1.22
C TYR A 104 -4.57 17.69 -0.52
N ILE A 105 -4.55 18.96 -0.97
CA ILE A 105 -5.45 20.01 -0.47
C ILE A 105 -6.90 19.67 -0.82
N ASP A 106 -7.13 19.21 -2.05
CA ASP A 106 -8.45 18.86 -2.56
C ASP A 106 -9.00 17.59 -1.90
N LEU A 107 -8.20 16.52 -1.87
CA LEU A 107 -8.64 15.19 -1.43
C LEU A 107 -8.71 15.05 0.10
N ILE A 108 -7.84 15.75 0.84
CA ILE A 108 -7.68 15.56 2.29
C ILE A 108 -8.04 16.82 3.07
N VAL A 109 -7.41 17.97 2.76
CA VAL A 109 -7.47 19.16 3.62
C VAL A 109 -8.85 19.83 3.59
N TYR A 110 -9.54 19.78 2.45
CA TYR A 110 -10.86 20.39 2.25
C TYR A 110 -12.01 19.39 2.00
N ASN A 111 -11.76 18.08 2.07
CA ASN A 111 -12.78 17.06 1.87
C ASN A 111 -13.28 16.44 3.18
N TRP A 112 -13.76 17.26 4.12
CA TRP A 112 -14.29 16.77 5.39
C TRP A 112 -15.40 17.67 5.94
N LYS A 113 -16.30 17.07 6.71
CA LYS A 113 -17.24 17.76 7.60
C LYS A 113 -17.33 17.01 8.93
N LYS A 114 -17.67 17.71 10.01
CA LYS A 114 -17.94 17.09 11.32
C LYS A 114 -19.36 16.51 11.34
N ARG A 115 -19.51 15.33 11.96
CA ARG A 115 -20.81 14.66 12.18
C ARG A 115 -21.66 15.35 13.24
N SER A 116 -21.02 15.83 14.31
CA SER A 116 -21.67 16.40 15.48
C SER A 116 -21.44 17.91 15.61
N ALA A 117 -22.20 18.53 16.52
CA ALA A 117 -22.20 19.96 16.78
C ALA A 117 -20.81 20.52 17.18
N ALA A 118 -20.70 21.85 17.20
CA ALA A 118 -19.48 22.58 17.53
C ALA A 118 -18.82 22.05 18.83
N GLY A 119 -17.51 21.80 18.78
CA GLY A 119 -16.72 21.34 19.94
C GLY A 119 -16.27 19.86 19.89
N ALA A 120 -16.85 19.03 19.02
CA ALA A 120 -16.41 17.63 18.89
C ALA A 120 -14.95 17.50 18.44
N GLU A 121 -14.25 16.51 19.01
CA GLU A 121 -12.86 16.18 18.67
C GLU A 121 -12.75 15.92 17.15
N PHE A 122 -11.70 16.48 16.55
CA PHE A 122 -11.38 16.24 15.15
C PHE A 122 -10.72 14.86 15.02
N CYS A 123 -11.53 13.80 14.99
CA CYS A 123 -11.09 12.42 14.82
C CYS A 123 -11.93 11.68 13.78
N VAL A 124 -11.40 10.60 13.21
CA VAL A 124 -12.02 9.81 12.13
C VAL A 124 -13.45 9.38 12.45
N GLU A 125 -13.76 9.08 13.70
CA GLU A 125 -15.09 8.67 14.16
C GLU A 125 -16.12 9.81 14.07
N ASN A 126 -15.67 11.06 14.20
CA ASN A 126 -16.51 12.26 14.18
C ASN A 126 -16.52 12.98 12.84
N LEU A 127 -15.89 12.41 11.80
CA LEU A 127 -15.75 13.03 10.49
C LEU A 127 -16.47 12.22 9.39
N GLU A 128 -16.89 12.95 8.35
CA GLU A 128 -17.44 12.46 7.09
C GLU A 128 -16.74 13.14 5.91
N LEU A 129 -16.65 12.44 4.79
CA LEU A 129 -16.21 13.04 3.53
C LEU A 129 -17.30 13.98 3.00
N LEU A 130 -16.89 15.09 2.39
CA LEU A 130 -17.80 15.98 1.68
C LEU A 130 -18.13 15.47 0.28
N VAL A 131 -17.14 14.83 -0.34
CA VAL A 131 -17.19 14.25 -1.67
C VAL A 131 -16.63 12.83 -1.57
N PRO A 132 -17.45 11.85 -1.14
CA PRO A 132 -17.08 10.45 -1.25
C PRO A 132 -17.21 10.00 -2.70
N THR A 133 -16.25 9.21 -3.18
CA THR A 133 -16.23 8.68 -4.55
C THR A 133 -16.95 7.34 -4.62
N VAL A 134 -16.64 6.45 -3.68
CA VAL A 134 -17.25 5.12 -3.53
C VAL A 134 -18.01 4.99 -2.21
N ASP A 135 -17.76 5.90 -1.27
CA ASP A 135 -18.44 6.03 0.02
C ASP A 135 -18.32 4.80 0.94
N THR A 136 -17.26 4.02 0.75
CA THR A 136 -16.98 2.87 1.61
C THR A 136 -16.28 3.29 2.91
N ALA A 137 -16.26 2.38 3.88
CA ALA A 137 -15.49 2.58 5.10
C ALA A 137 -13.99 2.75 4.81
N GLU A 138 -13.46 2.01 3.82
CA GLU A 138 -12.08 2.10 3.36
C GLU A 138 -11.74 3.51 2.88
N GLU A 139 -12.59 4.11 2.03
CA GLU A 139 -12.39 5.47 1.52
C GLU A 139 -12.41 6.48 2.66
N ARG A 140 -13.47 6.43 3.47
CA ARG A 140 -13.70 7.35 4.58
C ARG A 140 -12.56 7.31 5.59
N VAL A 141 -12.21 6.12 6.10
CA VAL A 141 -11.17 5.97 7.13
C VAL A 141 -9.81 6.35 6.57
N PHE A 142 -9.46 5.93 5.35
CA PHE A 142 -8.15 6.19 4.77
C PHE A 142 -7.90 7.69 4.55
N TYR A 143 -8.86 8.43 4.00
CA TYR A 143 -8.70 9.87 3.77
C TYR A 143 -8.83 10.69 5.05
N LEU A 144 -9.82 10.41 5.90
CA LEU A 144 -10.04 11.21 7.11
C LEU A 144 -8.99 10.95 8.20
N THR A 145 -8.31 9.81 8.18
CA THR A 145 -7.13 9.58 9.05
C THR A 145 -6.03 10.60 8.74
N GLN A 146 -5.82 10.93 7.47
CA GLN A 146 -4.82 11.93 7.08
C GLN A 146 -5.23 13.33 7.52
N ALA A 147 -6.52 13.69 7.40
CA ALA A 147 -7.04 14.94 7.95
C ALA A 147 -6.88 15.00 9.48
N GLU A 148 -7.14 13.90 10.20
CA GLU A 148 -6.90 13.79 11.64
C GLU A 148 -5.42 14.00 11.99
N ILE A 149 -4.50 13.34 11.27
CA ILE A 149 -3.05 13.51 11.45
C ILE A 149 -2.66 14.99 11.34
N LEU A 150 -3.14 15.70 10.31
CA LEU A 150 -2.85 17.12 10.13
C LEU A 150 -3.44 17.99 11.24
N SER A 151 -4.65 17.67 11.70
CA SER A 151 -5.28 18.38 12.81
C SER A 151 -4.47 18.22 14.10
N ARG A 152 -4.11 16.98 14.44
CA ARG A 152 -3.26 16.66 15.61
C ARG A 152 -1.85 17.24 15.51
N ALA A 153 -1.33 17.43 14.30
CA ALA A 153 -0.02 18.05 14.06
C ALA A 153 -0.01 19.57 14.24
N THR A 154 -1.16 20.24 14.33
CA THR A 154 -1.24 21.72 14.44
C THR A 154 -0.35 22.31 15.55
N PRO A 155 -0.24 21.73 16.76
CA PRO A 155 0.64 22.26 17.81
C PRO A 155 2.13 22.25 17.46
N LEU A 156 2.57 21.45 16.48
CA LEU A 156 3.97 21.46 16.03
C LEU A 156 4.33 22.79 15.39
N LEU A 157 3.39 23.47 14.70
CA LEU A 157 3.66 24.78 14.11
C LEU A 157 4.01 25.82 15.18
N ASN A 158 3.23 25.88 16.26
CA ASN A 158 3.53 26.77 17.39
C ASN A 158 4.83 26.37 18.09
N SER A 159 5.07 25.06 18.23
CA SER A 159 6.32 24.56 18.83
C SER A 159 7.55 24.93 18.01
N ILE A 160 7.45 24.95 16.67
CA ILE A 160 8.54 25.42 15.80
C ILE A 160 8.84 26.90 16.10
N VAL A 161 7.82 27.75 16.19
CA VAL A 161 8.01 29.17 16.53
C VAL A 161 8.64 29.33 17.92
N ASP A 162 8.11 28.63 18.93
CA ASP A 162 8.65 28.67 20.29
C ASP A 162 10.13 28.21 20.35
N ALA A 163 10.50 27.20 19.56
CA ALA A 163 11.87 26.71 19.49
C ALA A 163 12.81 27.77 18.90
N GLN A 164 12.39 28.46 17.83
CA GLN A 164 13.18 29.54 17.24
C GLN A 164 13.37 30.70 18.23
N ILE A 165 12.30 31.10 18.94
CA ILE A 165 12.38 32.12 20.00
C ILE A 165 13.34 31.69 21.11
N ALA A 166 13.24 30.44 21.57
CA ALA A 166 14.12 29.93 22.61
C ALA A 166 15.59 29.96 22.20
N VAL A 167 15.91 29.63 20.94
CA VAL A 167 17.28 29.75 20.40
C VAL A 167 17.74 31.21 20.35
N LEU A 168 16.90 32.12 19.85
CA LEU A 168 17.23 33.55 19.76
C LEU A 168 17.43 34.21 21.12
N CYS A 169 16.72 33.74 22.15
CA CYS A 169 16.87 34.19 23.53
C CYS A 169 17.94 33.42 24.33
N ASP A 170 18.65 32.48 23.69
CA ASP A 170 19.64 31.60 24.31
C ASP A 170 19.09 30.73 25.46
N ASP A 171 17.78 30.45 25.46
CA ASP A 171 17.07 29.72 26.50
C ASP A 171 17.05 28.21 26.25
N VAL A 172 18.07 27.55 26.79
CA VAL A 172 18.25 26.09 26.73
C VAL A 172 17.09 25.32 27.38
N ALA A 173 16.53 25.83 28.47
CA ALA A 173 15.47 25.15 29.21
C ALA A 173 14.15 25.21 28.44
N ALA A 174 13.81 26.38 27.89
CA ALA A 174 12.64 26.54 27.04
C ALA A 174 12.73 25.66 25.79
N LEU A 175 13.88 25.63 25.10
CA LEU A 175 14.05 24.78 23.93
C LEU A 175 13.90 23.28 24.27
N ALA A 176 14.49 22.82 25.37
CA ALA A 176 14.36 21.43 25.80
C ALA A 176 12.90 21.06 26.11
N ALA A 177 12.13 21.97 26.70
CA ALA A 177 10.70 21.78 26.97
C ALA A 177 9.87 21.76 25.67
N VAL A 178 10.17 22.64 24.71
CA VAL A 178 9.52 22.67 23.39
C VAL A 178 9.74 21.36 22.64
N LEU A 179 11.00 20.89 22.56
CA LEU A 179 11.34 19.63 21.89
C LEU A 179 10.62 18.43 22.52
N LYS A 180 10.48 18.42 23.85
CA LYS A 180 9.67 17.41 24.56
C LYS A 180 8.20 17.46 24.15
N ARG A 181 7.58 18.65 24.10
CA ARG A 181 6.20 18.80 23.59
C ARG A 181 6.06 18.26 22.16
N MET A 182 7.01 18.55 21.28
CA MET A 182 7.01 18.03 19.92
C MET A 182 7.08 16.50 19.89
N SER A 183 7.94 15.89 20.72
CA SER A 183 8.02 14.43 20.83
C SER A 183 6.71 13.78 21.30
N ASP A 184 5.97 14.44 22.20
CA ASP A 184 4.66 13.95 22.65
C ASP A 184 3.63 14.00 21.51
N VAL A 185 3.57 15.11 20.76
CA VAL A 185 2.66 15.26 19.61
C VAL A 185 2.95 14.21 18.53
N LEU A 186 4.23 14.02 18.17
CA LEU A 186 4.65 13.02 17.18
C LEU A 186 4.29 11.58 17.63
N SER A 187 4.47 11.29 18.92
CA SER A 187 4.09 9.99 19.50
C SER A 187 2.58 9.76 19.42
N ASP A 188 1.80 10.78 19.72
CA ASP A 188 0.34 10.73 19.68
C ASP A 188 -0.18 10.51 18.25
N ILE A 189 0.38 11.20 17.26
CA ILE A 189 0.05 10.98 15.84
C ILE A 189 0.33 9.54 15.44
N GLY A 190 1.52 9.01 15.78
CA GLY A 190 1.92 7.64 15.43
C GLY A 190 1.09 6.56 16.10
N ARG A 191 0.69 6.75 17.37
CA ARG A 191 -0.01 5.74 18.17
C ARG A 191 -1.53 5.80 18.05
N LYS A 192 -2.11 6.99 17.85
CA LYS A 192 -3.55 7.20 17.77
C LYS A 192 -4.01 7.26 16.32
N SER A 193 -3.60 8.29 15.58
CA SER A 193 -4.14 8.55 14.25
C SER A 193 -3.65 7.57 13.19
N LEU A 194 -2.34 7.34 13.08
CA LEU A 194 -1.81 6.40 12.06
C LEU A 194 -2.36 4.97 12.24
N MET A 195 -2.73 4.59 13.46
CA MET A 195 -3.31 3.29 13.76
C MET A 195 -4.79 3.17 13.37
N GLN A 196 -5.43 4.26 12.96
CA GLN A 196 -6.80 4.22 12.43
C GLN A 196 -6.88 3.55 11.06
N ILE A 197 -5.83 3.61 10.24
CA ILE A 197 -5.78 2.78 9.03
C ILE A 197 -5.41 1.36 9.46
N ALA A 198 -6.42 0.54 9.74
CA ALA A 198 -6.24 -0.78 10.33
C ALA A 198 -6.51 -1.91 9.33
N PRO A 199 -5.51 -2.68 8.91
CA PRO A 199 -5.74 -3.86 8.07
C PRO A 199 -6.35 -5.02 8.87
N ASN A 200 -6.38 -4.94 10.21
CA ASN A 200 -6.97 -5.95 11.06
C ASN A 200 -8.51 -5.83 11.09
N PRO A 201 -9.26 -6.89 10.76
CA PRO A 201 -10.73 -6.87 10.66
C PRO A 201 -11.47 -6.73 11.99
N THR A 202 -10.79 -6.90 13.13
CA THR A 202 -11.38 -6.71 14.46
C THR A 202 -11.45 -5.24 14.88
N ARG A 203 -10.78 -4.35 14.13
CA ARG A 203 -10.72 -2.92 14.42
C ARG A 203 -11.95 -2.22 13.85
N LYS A 204 -12.55 -1.30 14.62
CA LYS A 204 -13.69 -0.48 14.14
C LYS A 204 -13.33 0.34 12.89
N SER A 205 -12.07 0.77 12.81
CA SER A 205 -11.50 1.51 11.69
C SER A 205 -10.83 0.58 10.66
N HIS A 206 -11.38 -0.62 10.49
CA HIS A 206 -10.86 -1.57 9.51
C HIS A 206 -10.86 -0.97 8.10
N VAL A 207 -9.75 -1.12 7.40
CA VAL A 207 -9.58 -0.81 5.99
C VAL A 207 -9.09 -2.09 5.33
N ASP A 208 -9.99 -2.82 4.66
CA ASP A 208 -9.68 -4.09 3.99
C ASP A 208 -8.67 -3.81 2.84
N PRO A 209 -7.45 -4.39 2.88
CA PRO A 209 -6.44 -4.14 1.85
C PRO A 209 -6.90 -4.46 0.43
N VAL A 210 -7.79 -5.44 0.26
CA VAL A 210 -8.28 -5.86 -1.07
C VAL A 210 -9.31 -4.87 -1.59
N VAL A 211 -10.28 -4.48 -0.77
CA VAL A 211 -11.30 -3.49 -1.13
C VAL A 211 -10.63 -2.15 -1.42
N TRP A 212 -9.77 -1.68 -0.52
CA TRP A 212 -9.03 -0.43 -0.70
C TRP A 212 -8.20 -0.42 -1.98
N ALA A 213 -7.48 -1.50 -2.29
CA ALA A 213 -6.64 -1.59 -3.49
C ALA A 213 -7.45 -1.52 -4.80
N LYS A 214 -8.72 -1.94 -4.79
CA LYS A 214 -9.58 -1.99 -5.97
C LYS A 214 -10.43 -0.73 -6.13
N SER A 215 -11.08 -0.28 -5.05
CA SER A 215 -12.09 0.78 -5.12
C SER A 215 -11.61 2.16 -4.70
N VAL A 216 -10.49 2.27 -3.96
CA VAL A 216 -10.04 3.56 -3.39
C VAL A 216 -8.69 3.98 -3.97
N ALA A 217 -7.66 3.16 -3.80
CA ALA A 217 -6.28 3.51 -4.13
C ALA A 217 -6.07 3.93 -5.61
N PRO A 218 -6.71 3.29 -6.61
CA PRO A 218 -6.54 3.68 -8.01
C PRO A 218 -7.08 5.08 -8.32
N LEU A 219 -8.14 5.52 -7.62
CA LEU A 219 -8.78 6.81 -7.86
C LEU A 219 -7.86 8.00 -7.56
N ALA A 220 -6.86 7.81 -6.68
CA ALA A 220 -5.91 8.85 -6.31
C ALA A 220 -4.63 8.85 -7.19
N VAL A 221 -4.50 7.94 -8.16
CA VAL A 221 -3.33 7.89 -9.05
C VAL A 221 -3.34 9.13 -9.98
N PRO A 222 -2.23 9.88 -10.08
CA PRO A 222 -2.11 11.03 -10.98
C PRO A 222 -2.49 10.70 -12.42
N LEU A 223 -3.17 11.63 -13.09
CA LEU A 223 -3.58 11.46 -14.49
C LEU A 223 -2.41 11.59 -15.48
N SER A 224 -1.32 12.21 -15.05
CA SER A 224 -0.10 12.38 -15.82
C SER A 224 1.13 12.39 -14.91
N ALA A 225 2.28 12.01 -15.46
CA ALA A 225 3.52 11.88 -14.68
C ALA A 225 4.08 13.23 -14.20
N ASP A 226 3.69 14.33 -14.83
CA ASP A 226 4.19 15.68 -14.58
C ASP A 226 3.45 16.43 -13.45
N VAL A 227 2.32 15.91 -12.95
CA VAL A 227 1.59 16.47 -11.82
C VAL A 227 1.79 15.63 -10.55
N PRO A 228 2.02 16.27 -9.38
CA PRO A 228 2.12 15.54 -8.13
C PRO A 228 0.75 14.98 -7.71
N GLY A 229 0.75 13.79 -7.13
CA GLY A 229 -0.46 13.18 -6.59
C GLY A 229 -0.75 13.55 -5.12
N PRO A 230 -1.95 13.22 -4.62
CA PRO A 230 -2.38 13.52 -3.25
C PRO A 230 -1.83 12.49 -2.24
N GLY A 231 -0.56 12.10 -2.39
CA GLY A 231 0.08 11.06 -1.58
C GLY A 231 0.54 11.56 -0.21
N GLY A 232 1.00 10.66 0.66
CA GLY A 232 1.51 11.03 1.98
C GLY A 232 2.64 12.06 1.94
N THR A 233 3.52 11.99 0.94
CA THR A 233 4.61 12.97 0.69
C THR A 233 4.07 14.40 0.48
N ALA A 234 2.81 14.56 0.08
CA ALA A 234 2.16 15.85 -0.09
C ALA A 234 1.53 16.41 1.20
N SER A 235 1.72 15.74 2.33
CA SER A 235 1.36 16.27 3.64
C SER A 235 2.32 17.38 4.07
N PRO A 236 1.85 18.61 4.39
CA PRO A 236 2.70 19.72 4.81
C PRO A 236 3.48 19.45 6.11
N LEU A 237 3.01 18.50 6.93
CA LEU A 237 3.71 18.09 8.16
C LEU A 237 5.16 17.70 7.88
N PHE A 238 5.40 16.88 6.86
CA PHE A 238 6.75 16.38 6.59
C PHE A 238 7.67 17.49 6.07
N HIS A 239 7.15 18.43 5.29
CA HIS A 239 7.93 19.57 4.81
C HIS A 239 8.32 20.54 5.94
N LEU A 240 7.39 20.78 6.88
CA LEU A 240 7.66 21.59 8.07
C LEU A 240 8.74 20.94 8.95
N MET A 241 8.58 19.64 9.23
CA MET A 241 9.53 18.93 10.08
C MET A 241 10.89 18.78 9.40
N ASP A 242 10.94 18.53 8.09
CA ASP A 242 12.20 18.48 7.33
C ASP A 242 13.00 19.77 7.47
N ASN A 243 12.34 20.92 7.30
CA ASN A 243 12.98 22.23 7.48
C ASN A 243 13.39 22.48 8.93
N PHE A 244 12.54 22.12 9.90
CA PHE A 244 12.85 22.27 11.32
C PHE A 244 14.06 21.47 11.78
N ILE A 245 14.21 20.23 11.30
CA ILE A 245 15.37 19.39 11.64
C ILE A 245 16.62 19.70 10.81
N GLY A 246 16.52 20.62 9.85
CA GLY A 246 17.61 20.98 8.96
C GLY A 246 17.96 19.91 7.93
N ARG A 247 16.97 19.16 7.40
CA ARG A 247 17.20 18.14 6.38
C ARG A 247 17.80 18.76 5.11
N THR A 248 18.99 18.31 4.71
CA THR A 248 19.64 18.79 3.47
C THR A 248 19.61 17.76 2.34
N SER A 249 19.60 16.46 2.67
CA SER A 249 19.59 15.39 1.67
C SER A 249 18.19 14.97 1.23
N TYR A 250 17.96 14.91 -0.08
CA TYR A 250 16.72 14.50 -0.75
C TYR A 250 16.98 13.47 -1.86
N ASN A 251 17.95 12.57 -1.64
CA ASN A 251 18.42 11.62 -2.66
C ASN A 251 17.49 10.42 -2.86
N ALA A 252 16.57 10.15 -1.93
CA ALA A 252 15.49 9.19 -2.12
C ALA A 252 14.51 9.68 -3.20
N VAL A 253 13.88 8.77 -3.93
CA VAL A 253 12.81 9.08 -4.91
C VAL A 253 11.70 9.89 -4.24
N LEU A 254 11.37 9.53 -2.99
CA LEU A 254 10.39 10.27 -2.18
C LEU A 254 10.88 11.66 -1.74
N GLY A 255 12.20 11.88 -1.68
CA GLY A 255 12.82 13.18 -1.43
C GLY A 255 12.67 14.13 -2.62
N GLU A 256 13.01 13.66 -3.82
CA GLU A 256 12.79 14.42 -5.06
C GLU A 256 11.32 14.77 -5.26
N GLU A 257 10.43 13.80 -4.99
CA GLU A 257 8.98 14.02 -5.06
C GLU A 257 8.50 15.08 -4.06
N ALA A 258 9.03 15.06 -2.83
CA ALA A 258 8.72 16.08 -1.83
C ALA A 258 9.09 17.49 -2.33
N GLN A 259 10.27 17.64 -2.95
CA GLN A 259 10.67 18.94 -3.51
C GLN A 259 9.75 19.38 -4.65
N ARG A 260 9.35 18.46 -5.53
CA ARG A 260 8.38 18.74 -6.61
C ARG A 260 7.03 19.17 -6.09
N ILE A 261 6.51 18.49 -5.07
CA ILE A 261 5.25 18.86 -4.42
C ILE A 261 5.35 20.25 -3.78
N ARG A 262 6.43 20.51 -3.05
CA ARG A 262 6.63 21.79 -2.34
C ARG A 262 6.57 22.98 -3.28
N ARG A 263 7.11 22.88 -4.51
CA ARG A 263 7.02 23.94 -5.53
C ARG A 263 5.59 24.30 -5.91
N ASN A 264 4.68 23.33 -5.84
CA ASN A 264 3.28 23.46 -6.23
C ASN A 264 2.35 23.87 -5.07
N TYR A 265 2.87 24.05 -3.85
CA TYR A 265 2.05 24.54 -2.74
C TYR A 265 1.65 26.01 -2.92
N PRO A 266 0.50 26.41 -2.33
CA PRO A 266 0.14 27.80 -2.18
C PRO A 266 1.29 28.63 -1.62
N GLN A 267 1.48 29.85 -2.11
CA GLN A 267 2.62 30.71 -1.74
C GLN A 267 2.73 30.90 -0.23
N ASN A 268 1.61 31.11 0.46
CA ASN A 268 1.58 31.25 1.91
C ASN A 268 2.09 29.98 2.64
N TRP A 269 1.77 28.78 2.14
CA TRP A 269 2.31 27.53 2.70
C TRP A 269 3.82 27.44 2.47
N ARG A 270 4.29 27.77 1.27
CA ARG A 270 5.73 27.80 0.96
C ARG A 270 6.50 28.76 1.86
N ASN A 271 5.92 29.94 2.15
CA ASN A 271 6.52 30.91 3.06
C ASN A 271 6.65 30.35 4.47
N VAL A 272 5.57 29.80 5.04
CA VAL A 272 5.60 29.22 6.40
C VAL A 272 6.57 28.05 6.51
N ILE A 273 6.60 27.15 5.52
CA ILE A 273 7.54 26.02 5.50
C ILE A 273 8.98 26.53 5.44
N SER A 274 9.26 27.56 4.64
CA SER A 274 10.60 28.12 4.52
C SER A 274 11.04 28.83 5.80
N ALA A 275 10.14 29.58 6.46
CA ALA A 275 10.38 30.23 7.73
C ALA A 275 10.77 29.24 8.86
N ALA A 276 10.30 27.98 8.79
CA ALA A 276 10.67 26.95 9.76
C ALA A 276 12.19 26.64 9.81
N ALA A 277 12.95 27.04 8.78
CA ALA A 277 14.41 26.85 8.69
C ALA A 277 15.22 28.13 8.95
N GLU A 278 14.60 29.27 9.30
CA GLU A 278 15.32 30.54 9.49
C GLU A 278 16.28 30.53 10.69
N VAL A 279 15.99 29.71 11.70
CA VAL A 279 16.86 29.54 12.87
C VAL A 279 17.34 28.09 12.92
N ASP A 280 18.66 27.91 12.95
CA ASP A 280 19.29 26.59 12.96
C ASP A 280 19.28 25.98 14.37
N ILE A 281 18.19 25.25 14.66
CA ILE A 281 17.98 24.56 15.93
C ILE A 281 19.02 23.44 16.13
N ALA A 282 19.35 22.69 15.07
CA ALA A 282 20.24 21.54 15.15
C ALA A 282 21.66 21.98 15.56
N THR A 283 22.19 23.00 14.90
CA THR A 283 23.50 23.58 15.24
C THR A 283 23.52 24.17 16.65
N PHE A 284 22.44 24.83 17.07
CA PHE A 284 22.34 25.32 18.45
C PHE A 284 22.42 24.19 19.49
N VAL A 285 21.68 23.09 19.29
CA VAL A 285 21.71 21.92 20.20
C VAL A 285 23.11 21.31 20.28
N VAL A 286 23.80 21.19 19.13
CA VAL A 286 25.17 20.66 19.07
C VAL A 286 26.13 21.56 19.85
N ASN A 287 26.11 22.86 19.56
CA ASN A 287 27.02 23.86 20.14
C ASN A 287 26.83 24.05 21.64
N LYS A 288 25.58 24.04 22.13
CA LYS A 288 25.31 24.18 23.57
C LYS A 288 25.79 23.02 24.41
N ASN A 289 25.88 21.82 23.82
CA ASN A 289 26.37 20.61 24.51
C ASN A 289 25.67 20.34 25.86
N HIS A 290 24.40 20.76 26.00
CA HIS A 290 23.66 20.63 27.26
C HIS A 290 22.94 19.26 27.32
N PRO A 291 23.16 18.43 28.36
CA PRO A 291 22.65 17.05 28.40
C PRO A 291 21.13 16.93 28.23
N ALA A 292 20.35 17.74 28.97
CA ALA A 292 18.88 17.69 28.89
C ALA A 292 18.35 18.15 27.52
N LEU A 293 19.04 19.10 26.88
CA LEU A 293 18.64 19.61 25.58
C LEU A 293 18.90 18.55 24.49
N ARG A 294 20.08 17.91 24.53
CA ARG A 294 20.40 16.79 23.64
C ARG A 294 19.44 15.63 23.82
N GLN A 295 19.10 15.27 25.05
CA GLN A 295 18.13 14.21 25.31
C GLN A 295 16.77 14.52 24.68
N SER A 296 16.24 15.73 24.85
CA SER A 296 14.98 16.13 24.22
C SER A 296 15.05 16.15 22.70
N TRP A 297 16.18 16.59 22.12
CA TRP A 297 16.42 16.58 20.68
C TRP A 297 16.42 15.16 20.10
N GLU A 298 17.19 14.25 20.69
CA GLU A 298 17.26 12.85 20.25
C GLU A 298 15.92 12.13 20.45
N LEU A 299 15.21 12.40 21.55
CA LEU A 299 13.87 11.85 21.75
C LEU A 299 12.90 12.33 20.65
N MET A 300 12.91 13.61 20.30
CA MET A 300 12.08 14.15 19.22
C MET A 300 12.42 13.51 17.87
N LYS A 301 13.71 13.40 17.53
CA LYS A 301 14.15 12.69 16.31
C LYS A 301 13.72 11.24 16.30
N GLU A 302 13.86 10.52 17.41
CA GLU A 302 13.42 9.12 17.54
C GLU A 302 11.91 8.98 17.37
N ARG A 303 11.11 9.91 17.92
CA ARG A 303 9.65 9.90 17.73
C ARG A 303 9.22 10.27 16.31
N TYR A 304 9.99 11.09 15.60
CA TYR A 304 9.69 11.45 14.22
C TYR A 304 10.18 10.39 13.22
N CYS A 305 11.49 10.19 13.16
CA CYS A 305 12.17 9.42 12.14
C CYS A 305 12.82 8.13 12.67
N GLY A 306 12.69 7.79 13.95
CA GLY A 306 13.19 6.52 14.49
C GLY A 306 12.46 5.29 13.93
N PRO A 307 13.02 4.07 14.10
CA PRO A 307 12.40 2.82 13.63
C PRO A 307 11.02 2.55 14.24
N MET A 308 10.78 3.02 15.46
CA MET A 308 9.49 2.97 16.17
C MET A 308 8.78 4.34 16.22
N GLY A 309 9.35 5.35 15.57
CA GLY A 309 8.76 6.68 15.39
C GLY A 309 7.72 6.71 14.27
N LEU A 310 7.16 7.89 14.01
CA LEU A 310 6.09 8.12 13.04
C LEU A 310 6.42 7.55 11.66
N LEU A 311 7.61 7.86 11.11
CA LEU A 311 8.01 7.38 9.77
C LEU A 311 8.31 5.88 9.75
N GLY A 312 8.88 5.32 10.82
CA GLY A 312 9.12 3.88 10.95
C GLY A 312 7.82 3.07 11.04
N LEU A 313 6.86 3.54 11.85
CA LEU A 313 5.51 2.97 11.93
C LEU A 313 4.76 3.09 10.59
N HIS A 314 4.90 4.23 9.90
CA HIS A 314 4.33 4.41 8.56
C HIS A 314 4.91 3.42 7.56
N ARG A 315 6.24 3.22 7.53
CA ARG A 315 6.89 2.23 6.65
C ARG A 315 6.32 0.82 6.85
N ARG A 316 6.14 0.38 8.10
CA ARG A 316 5.52 -0.93 8.42
C ARG A 316 4.06 -0.98 7.99
N LYS A 317 3.31 0.11 8.21
CA LYS A 317 1.91 0.21 7.81
C LYS A 317 1.75 0.07 6.29
N VAL A 318 2.58 0.76 5.51
CA VAL A 318 2.56 0.67 4.04
C VAL A 318 2.84 -0.76 3.58
N PHE A 319 3.81 -1.45 4.20
CA PHE A 319 4.13 -2.84 3.88
C PHE A 319 2.98 -3.82 4.17
N ALA A 320 2.09 -3.52 5.13
CA ALA A 320 0.89 -4.35 5.34
C ALA A 320 -0.16 -4.25 4.22
N TYR A 321 -0.09 -3.21 3.38
CA TYR A 321 -1.04 -2.99 2.28
C TYR A 321 -0.46 -3.29 0.90
N LEU A 322 0.75 -2.82 0.59
CA LEU A 322 1.25 -2.83 -0.80
C LEU A 322 1.46 -4.21 -1.43
N PRO A 323 2.02 -5.23 -0.73
CA PRO A 323 2.16 -6.56 -1.31
C PRO A 323 0.80 -7.11 -1.75
N MET A 324 -0.22 -6.98 -0.90
CA MET A 324 -1.58 -7.40 -1.24
C MET A 324 -2.16 -6.55 -2.36
N ALA A 325 -2.01 -5.23 -2.30
CA ALA A 325 -2.57 -4.32 -3.30
C ALA A 325 -2.05 -4.59 -4.72
N PHE A 326 -0.73 -4.77 -4.89
CA PHE A 326 -0.15 -5.07 -6.20
C PHE A 326 -0.59 -6.44 -6.72
N LYS A 327 -0.57 -7.46 -5.85
CA LYS A 327 -1.03 -8.82 -6.18
C LYS A 327 -2.49 -8.87 -6.64
N VAL A 328 -3.37 -8.04 -6.07
CA VAL A 328 -4.80 -7.97 -6.48
C VAL A 328 -5.07 -6.97 -7.61
N GLY A 329 -4.02 -6.52 -8.30
CA GLY A 329 -4.12 -5.79 -9.57
C GLY A 329 -3.94 -4.28 -9.50
N ARG A 330 -3.45 -3.72 -8.38
CA ARG A 330 -3.06 -2.31 -8.36
C ARG A 330 -1.79 -2.10 -9.18
N SER A 331 -1.89 -1.33 -10.27
CA SER A 331 -0.82 -1.13 -11.25
C SER A 331 0.21 -0.06 -10.87
N ALA A 332 -0.13 0.91 -10.02
CA ALA A 332 0.77 1.99 -9.63
C ALA A 332 0.44 2.61 -8.27
N THR A 333 1.42 3.25 -7.66
CA THR A 333 1.26 4.11 -6.48
C THR A 333 1.16 5.59 -6.86
N ILE A 334 0.68 6.40 -5.92
CA ILE A 334 0.58 7.86 -6.10
C ILE A 334 1.97 8.50 -6.33
N ALA A 335 3.02 7.90 -5.76
CA ALA A 335 4.40 8.36 -5.90
C ALA A 335 5.11 7.79 -7.16
N GLY A 336 4.37 7.17 -8.08
CA GLY A 336 4.92 6.73 -9.37
C GLY A 336 5.63 5.37 -9.37
N PHE A 337 5.64 4.64 -8.26
CA PHE A 337 6.11 3.24 -8.26
C PHE A 337 5.12 2.35 -9.00
N ASN A 338 5.62 1.52 -9.91
CA ASN A 338 4.83 0.53 -10.64
C ASN A 338 4.50 -0.64 -9.70
N GLY A 339 3.32 -1.23 -9.88
CA GLY A 339 2.85 -2.39 -9.12
C GLY A 339 3.33 -3.71 -9.71
N ASP A 340 4.59 -3.79 -10.16
CA ASP A 340 5.13 -5.01 -10.75
C ASP A 340 5.31 -6.09 -9.67
N VAL A 341 4.48 -7.12 -9.76
CA VAL A 341 4.47 -8.26 -8.84
C VAL A 341 5.69 -9.15 -9.06
N ALA A 342 6.19 -9.28 -10.29
CA ALA A 342 7.33 -10.12 -10.61
C ALA A 342 8.63 -9.55 -10.01
N GLN A 343 8.74 -8.22 -9.97
CA GLN A 343 9.86 -7.50 -9.35
C GLN A 343 9.66 -7.26 -7.85
N GLN A 344 8.51 -7.63 -7.29
CA GLN A 344 8.15 -7.39 -5.90
C GLN A 344 8.34 -5.91 -5.49
N GLU A 345 7.84 -4.98 -6.30
CA GLU A 345 8.09 -3.53 -6.15
C GLU A 345 7.73 -2.96 -4.76
N TRP A 346 6.93 -3.67 -3.95
CA TRP A 346 6.68 -3.28 -2.56
C TRP A 346 7.95 -3.27 -1.68
N HIS A 347 8.96 -4.11 -1.96
CA HIS A 347 10.25 -4.05 -1.28
C HIS A 347 11.02 -2.78 -1.66
N ARG A 348 11.02 -2.42 -2.94
CA ARG A 348 11.63 -1.16 -3.41
C ARG A 348 10.95 0.06 -2.77
N VAL A 349 9.62 0.09 -2.70
CA VAL A 349 8.89 1.17 -2.00
C VAL A 349 9.30 1.23 -0.53
N HIS A 350 9.44 0.08 0.11
CA HIS A 350 9.85 -0.02 1.50
C HIS A 350 11.29 0.47 1.74
N GLU A 351 12.22 0.13 0.84
CA GLU A 351 13.59 0.61 0.84
C GLU A 351 13.65 2.13 0.63
N GLU A 352 12.87 2.68 -0.30
CA GLU A 352 12.81 4.14 -0.52
C GLU A 352 12.21 4.89 0.68
N LEU A 353 11.23 4.31 1.37
CA LEU A 353 10.73 4.83 2.64
C LEU A 353 11.80 4.80 3.74
N GLU A 354 12.59 3.73 3.80
CA GLU A 354 13.70 3.61 4.75
C GLU A 354 14.82 4.59 4.43
N LYS A 355 15.21 4.73 3.16
CA LYS A 355 16.20 5.71 2.69
C LYS A 355 15.78 7.13 3.06
N SER A 356 14.55 7.52 2.72
CA SER A 356 13.98 8.82 3.07
C SER A 356 13.95 9.06 4.59
N ARG A 357 13.71 8.00 5.39
CA ARG A 357 13.77 8.07 6.86
C ARG A 357 15.21 8.28 7.35
N GLN A 358 16.17 7.55 6.80
CA GLN A 358 17.58 7.63 7.19
C GLN A 358 18.23 8.96 6.81
N GLU A 359 17.83 9.57 5.70
CA GLU A 359 18.24 10.93 5.32
C GLU A 359 17.90 11.98 6.39
N ARG A 360 16.83 11.77 7.17
CA ARG A 360 16.45 12.63 8.31
C ARG A 360 17.20 12.30 9.59
N LEU A 361 17.73 11.08 9.70
CA LEU A 361 18.47 10.61 10.87
C LEU A 361 19.97 10.91 10.76
N ALA A 362 20.52 10.94 9.54
CA ALA A 362 21.93 11.21 9.28
C ALA A 362 22.33 12.67 9.57
N GLU A 363 21.35 13.58 9.60
CA GLU A 363 21.54 14.98 9.96
C GLU A 363 21.69 15.12 11.49
N GLY A 364 22.84 15.63 11.93
CA GLY A 364 23.12 15.86 13.34
C GLY A 364 23.36 14.59 14.18
N LYS A 365 24.05 13.56 13.65
CA LYS A 365 24.55 12.44 14.47
C LYS A 365 25.80 12.84 15.28
N LEU A 366 25.70 12.71 16.59
CA LEU A 366 26.77 12.11 17.39
C LEU A 366 26.66 10.58 17.19
N SER A 367 27.78 9.92 16.91
CA SER A 367 27.82 8.50 16.52
C SER A 367 27.35 7.57 17.63
N GLU A 368 26.51 6.58 17.30
CA GLU A 368 26.33 5.38 18.10
C GLU A 368 26.69 4.11 17.30
N PRO A 369 27.17 3.05 17.98
CA PRO A 369 27.75 1.88 17.35
C PRO A 369 26.71 0.92 16.75
N PRO A 370 27.15 -0.03 15.90
CA PRO A 370 26.27 -0.98 15.25
C PRO A 370 25.63 -1.92 16.27
N ILE A 371 24.31 -2.11 16.15
CA ILE A 371 23.59 -3.17 16.83
C ILE A 371 24.02 -4.50 16.19
N VAL A 372 24.73 -5.31 16.97
CA VAL A 372 25.05 -6.70 16.63
C VAL A 372 23.76 -7.52 16.72
N ALA A 373 23.41 -8.21 15.64
CA ALA A 373 22.33 -9.18 15.63
C ALA A 373 22.67 -10.32 16.59
N THR A 374 21.96 -10.41 17.72
CA THR A 374 22.03 -11.57 18.60
C THR A 374 21.16 -12.67 18.02
N SER A 375 21.79 -13.74 17.53
CA SER A 375 21.11 -14.98 17.17
C SER A 375 20.64 -15.69 18.44
N ASN A 376 19.38 -15.54 18.80
CA ASN A 376 18.77 -16.44 19.77
C ASN A 376 18.30 -17.69 19.03
N ALA A 377 19.07 -18.77 19.16
CA ALA A 377 18.59 -20.12 18.88
C ALA A 377 17.71 -20.62 20.05
N PRO A 378 16.75 -21.53 19.80
CA PRO A 378 15.50 -21.65 20.57
C PRO A 378 15.52 -22.75 21.65
N LYS A 379 14.51 -22.74 22.53
CA LYS A 379 14.18 -23.83 23.48
C LYS A 379 13.07 -24.77 22.94
N SER A 380 13.41 -26.07 22.81
CA SER A 380 12.61 -27.32 22.59
C SER A 380 11.83 -27.49 21.27
N ASP A 381 11.59 -28.67 20.67
CA ASP A 381 12.23 -30.00 20.66
C ASP A 381 11.80 -30.76 19.37
N GLY A 382 12.69 -31.58 18.79
CA GLY A 382 12.39 -32.71 17.88
C GLY A 382 11.83 -32.51 16.45
N GLN A 383 10.73 -31.77 16.25
CA GLN A 383 9.93 -31.95 15.03
C GLN A 383 10.47 -31.15 13.82
N THR A 384 10.55 -31.86 12.70
CA THR A 384 11.16 -31.39 11.46
C THR A 384 10.15 -31.53 10.32
N TYR A 385 9.97 -30.47 9.54
CA TYR A 385 8.95 -30.37 8.48
C TYR A 385 9.60 -30.14 7.13
N CYS A 386 9.13 -30.85 6.10
CA CYS A 386 9.57 -30.63 4.72
C CYS A 386 8.85 -29.43 4.09
N ILE A 387 9.43 -28.88 3.01
CA ILE A 387 8.79 -27.81 2.23
C ILE A 387 7.44 -28.26 1.66
N SER A 388 7.31 -29.52 1.25
CA SER A 388 6.02 -30.10 0.81
C SER A 388 4.92 -29.97 1.86
N THR A 389 5.23 -30.21 3.14
CA THR A 389 4.27 -29.99 4.23
C THR A 389 3.99 -28.51 4.43
N LEU A 390 5.02 -27.65 4.30
CA LEU A 390 4.83 -26.20 4.45
C LEU A 390 3.81 -25.67 3.42
N VAL A 391 3.98 -26.00 2.14
CA VAL A 391 3.13 -25.47 1.04
C VAL A 391 1.67 -25.90 1.12
N GLU A 392 1.39 -27.06 1.72
CA GLU A 392 0.03 -27.51 2.03
C GLU A 392 -0.70 -26.52 2.92
N HIS A 393 0.00 -25.96 3.92
CA HIS A 393 -0.59 -25.10 4.95
C HIS A 393 -0.73 -23.65 4.49
N SER A 394 -1.52 -23.46 3.43
CA SER A 394 -1.81 -22.17 2.78
C SER A 394 -3.30 -21.85 2.67
N SER A 395 -4.18 -22.60 3.36
CA SER A 395 -5.63 -22.44 3.27
C SER A 395 -6.31 -22.59 4.64
N LYS A 396 -7.58 -22.18 4.74
CA LYS A 396 -8.34 -22.27 5.99
C LYS A 396 -8.53 -23.71 6.49
N ASP A 397 -8.65 -24.67 5.57
CA ASP A 397 -9.01 -26.05 5.91
C ASP A 397 -7.82 -26.86 6.45
N VAL A 398 -6.62 -26.45 6.07
CA VAL A 398 -5.34 -27.11 6.40
C VAL A 398 -4.50 -26.29 7.36
N GLY A 399 -4.74 -24.98 7.47
CA GLY A 399 -4.01 -24.07 8.35
C GLY A 399 -3.11 -23.09 7.59
N PHE A 400 -2.62 -22.08 8.30
CA PHE A 400 -1.79 -21.00 7.77
C PHE A 400 -0.40 -21.05 8.41
N TRP A 401 0.52 -21.77 7.78
CA TRP A 401 1.90 -21.90 8.27
C TRP A 401 2.86 -21.09 7.42
N PHE A 402 3.98 -20.68 8.01
CA PHE A 402 5.07 -20.05 7.27
C PHE A 402 6.43 -20.50 7.83
N ALA A 403 7.48 -20.35 7.03
CA ALA A 403 8.85 -20.55 7.49
C ALA A 403 9.58 -19.21 7.65
N ALA A 404 10.46 -19.12 8.64
CA ALA A 404 11.38 -18.00 8.80
C ALA A 404 12.63 -18.42 9.57
N ASN A 405 13.81 -18.03 9.10
CA ASN A 405 15.12 -18.39 9.67
C ASN A 405 15.25 -19.90 9.93
N GLY A 406 14.79 -20.75 9.00
CA GLY A 406 14.86 -22.21 9.11
C GLY A 406 13.93 -22.84 10.15
N ARG A 407 12.97 -22.07 10.70
CA ARG A 407 11.92 -22.55 11.61
C ARG A 407 10.56 -22.51 10.91
N VAL A 408 9.63 -23.36 11.34
CA VAL A 408 8.25 -23.40 10.85
C VAL A 408 7.32 -22.91 11.97
N TYR A 409 6.33 -22.10 11.60
CA TYR A 409 5.38 -21.47 12.52
C TYR A 409 3.94 -21.70 12.06
N ASP A 410 3.04 -21.94 13.01
CA ASP A 410 1.59 -22.01 12.78
C ASP A 410 0.90 -20.71 13.26
N ALA A 411 0.47 -19.88 12.31
CA ALA A 411 -0.23 -18.62 12.59
C ALA A 411 -1.76 -18.74 12.54
N THR A 412 -2.32 -19.94 12.38
CA THR A 412 -3.76 -20.15 12.12
C THR A 412 -4.65 -19.46 13.15
N LYS A 413 -4.33 -19.63 14.44
CA LYS A 413 -5.10 -19.03 15.55
C LYS A 413 -4.82 -17.54 15.74
N TYR A 414 -3.72 -17.03 15.20
CA TYR A 414 -3.29 -15.65 15.34
C TYR A 414 -3.77 -14.73 14.20
N LEU A 415 -4.22 -15.30 13.08
CA LEU A 415 -4.59 -14.61 11.85
C LEU A 415 -5.41 -13.33 12.08
N ARG A 416 -6.50 -13.42 12.84
CA ARG A 416 -7.42 -12.29 13.11
C ARG A 416 -6.90 -11.29 14.14
N PHE A 417 -5.87 -11.66 14.91
CA PHE A 417 -5.29 -10.82 15.95
C PHE A 417 -4.01 -10.12 15.49
N HIS A 418 -3.47 -10.48 14.31
CA HIS A 418 -2.28 -9.87 13.77
C HIS A 418 -2.50 -8.37 13.48
N PRO A 419 -1.65 -7.45 14.00
CA PRO A 419 -1.81 -6.02 13.78
C PRO A 419 -1.75 -5.61 12.30
N GLY A 420 -1.02 -6.36 11.47
CA GLY A 420 -0.95 -6.18 10.02
C GLY A 420 -2.13 -6.76 9.24
N GLY A 421 -3.11 -7.36 9.92
CA GLY A 421 -4.29 -7.98 9.33
C GLY A 421 -4.10 -9.45 8.94
N ASP A 422 -5.22 -10.08 8.56
CA ASP A 422 -5.28 -11.47 8.14
C ASP A 422 -4.74 -11.67 6.71
N LYS A 423 -5.06 -10.75 5.80
CA LYS A 423 -4.66 -10.80 4.38
C LYS A 423 -3.16 -11.01 4.18
N ILE A 424 -2.33 -10.28 4.93
CA ILE A 424 -0.87 -10.40 4.79
C ILE A 424 -0.36 -11.76 5.27
N LEU A 425 -0.94 -12.34 6.33
CA LEU A 425 -0.57 -13.66 6.81
C LEU A 425 -1.05 -14.75 5.85
N MET A 426 -2.29 -14.67 5.36
CA MET A 426 -2.83 -15.60 4.35
C MET A 426 -1.93 -15.63 3.11
N ASN A 427 -1.55 -14.45 2.61
CA ASN A 427 -0.67 -14.31 1.45
C ASN A 427 0.73 -14.85 1.70
N SER A 428 1.22 -14.80 2.94
CA SER A 428 2.55 -15.26 3.33
C SER A 428 2.60 -16.76 3.66
N SER A 429 1.44 -17.41 3.73
CA SER A 429 1.35 -18.81 4.15
C SER A 429 1.86 -19.77 3.08
N GLY A 430 2.38 -20.91 3.53
CA GLY A 430 3.00 -21.94 2.72
C GLY A 430 4.36 -21.57 2.12
N ARG A 431 5.01 -20.50 2.59
CA ARG A 431 6.28 -19.98 2.04
C ARG A 431 7.29 -19.66 3.14
N ASP A 432 8.56 -19.54 2.76
CA ASP A 432 9.57 -18.89 3.60
C ASP A 432 9.46 -17.37 3.43
N VAL A 433 9.21 -16.68 4.54
CA VAL A 433 8.94 -15.23 4.61
C VAL A 433 10.03 -14.51 5.42
N THR A 434 11.22 -15.09 5.52
CA THR A 434 12.37 -14.52 6.24
C THR A 434 12.65 -13.09 5.78
N ALA A 435 12.72 -12.87 4.46
CA ALA A 435 12.99 -11.55 3.89
C ALA A 435 11.91 -10.52 4.26
N ASP A 436 10.63 -10.92 4.22
CA ASP A 436 9.50 -10.07 4.59
C ASP A 436 9.61 -9.66 6.07
N LEU A 437 9.79 -10.62 6.97
CA LEU A 437 9.87 -10.35 8.41
C LEU A 437 11.11 -9.55 8.81
N LEU A 438 12.24 -9.71 8.10
CA LEU A 438 13.42 -8.87 8.27
C LEU A 438 13.13 -7.43 7.84
N ALA A 439 12.51 -7.22 6.68
CA ALA A 439 12.19 -5.89 6.17
C ALA A 439 11.32 -5.09 7.17
N ILE A 440 10.29 -5.72 7.73
CA ILE A 440 9.42 -5.09 8.74
C ILE A 440 9.93 -5.24 10.18
N THR A 441 11.20 -5.58 10.36
CA THR A 441 11.92 -5.67 11.65
C THR A 441 11.34 -6.68 12.65
N HIS A 442 10.44 -7.57 12.23
CA HIS A 442 9.79 -8.54 13.12
C HIS A 442 10.78 -9.54 13.72
N LEU A 443 11.87 -9.85 13.01
CA LEU A 443 12.96 -10.71 13.51
C LEU A 443 14.10 -9.90 14.17
N GLN A 444 14.03 -8.57 14.14
CA GLN A 444 15.06 -7.68 14.68
C GLN A 444 14.63 -7.01 16.00
N ASP A 445 13.33 -6.74 16.16
CA ASP A 445 12.75 -6.26 17.41
C ASP A 445 12.57 -7.44 18.38
N PRO A 446 13.27 -7.46 19.53
CA PRO A 446 13.21 -8.61 20.45
C PRO A 446 11.81 -8.90 20.97
N THR A 447 10.98 -7.87 21.17
CA THR A 447 9.61 -8.01 21.70
C THR A 447 8.69 -8.63 20.66
N ILE A 448 8.88 -8.30 19.38
CA ILE A 448 8.12 -8.89 18.28
C ILE A 448 8.64 -10.29 17.98
N ALA A 449 9.96 -10.49 17.95
CA ALA A 449 10.57 -11.79 17.72
C ALA A 449 10.13 -12.82 18.77
N GLU A 450 10.08 -12.44 20.06
CA GLU A 450 9.54 -13.30 21.12
C GLU A 450 8.07 -13.68 20.89
N LYS A 451 7.25 -12.76 20.36
CA LYS A 451 5.84 -13.06 20.01
C LYS A 451 5.75 -14.02 18.83
N VAL A 452 6.60 -13.85 17.81
CA VAL A 452 6.66 -14.76 16.66
C VAL A 452 7.06 -16.17 17.13
N GLU A 453 8.03 -16.27 18.03
CA GLU A 453 8.54 -17.54 18.53
C GLU A 453 7.48 -18.38 19.28
N LYS A 454 6.45 -17.75 19.86
CA LYS A 454 5.31 -18.46 20.48
C LYS A 454 4.51 -19.32 19.51
N PHE A 455 4.65 -19.08 18.20
CA PHE A 455 3.97 -19.83 17.15
C PHE A 455 4.87 -20.87 16.49
N ALA A 456 6.12 -21.02 16.93
CA ALA A 456 7.05 -22.00 16.36
C ALA A 456 6.59 -23.43 16.67
N ILE A 457 6.55 -24.28 15.63
CA ILE A 457 6.14 -25.68 15.73
C ILE A 457 7.28 -26.67 15.41
N GLY A 458 8.37 -26.20 14.79
CA GLY A 458 9.52 -27.05 14.49
C GLY A 458 10.56 -26.40 13.57
N LYS A 459 11.41 -27.23 12.97
CA LYS A 459 12.46 -26.82 12.03
C LYS A 459 12.09 -27.15 10.59
N LEU A 460 12.49 -26.30 9.65
CA LEU A 460 12.37 -26.58 8.23
C LEU A 460 13.50 -27.52 7.80
N HIS A 461 13.16 -28.64 7.19
CA HIS A 461 14.10 -29.60 6.63
C HIS A 461 14.47 -29.26 5.20
N VAL A 462 15.77 -29.14 4.95
CA VAL A 462 16.33 -29.17 3.59
C VAL A 462 17.06 -30.50 3.44
N PRO A 463 16.69 -31.36 2.48
CA PRO A 463 17.39 -32.61 2.23
C PRO A 463 18.86 -32.40 1.86
N GLY A 464 19.72 -33.36 2.17
CA GLY A 464 21.07 -33.42 1.62
C GLY A 464 21.05 -34.00 0.21
N PHE A 465 21.80 -33.41 -0.72
CA PHE A 465 21.86 -33.84 -2.13
C PHE A 465 23.22 -34.44 -2.46
N ASN A 466 23.22 -35.57 -3.17
CA ASN A 466 24.45 -36.24 -3.64
C ASN A 466 24.94 -35.72 -5.01
N SER A 467 24.20 -34.81 -5.66
CA SER A 467 24.60 -34.18 -6.92
C SER A 467 24.02 -32.77 -7.05
N ASP A 468 24.77 -31.90 -7.74
CA ASP A 468 24.32 -30.54 -8.05
C ASP A 468 23.05 -30.52 -8.89
N LYS A 469 22.88 -31.52 -9.76
CA LYS A 469 21.68 -31.68 -10.59
C LYS A 469 20.42 -31.90 -9.74
N LEU A 470 20.49 -32.75 -8.71
CA LEU A 470 19.36 -32.97 -7.80
C LEU A 470 19.10 -31.75 -6.91
N ARG A 471 20.16 -31.06 -6.47
CA ARG A 471 20.03 -29.81 -5.73
C ARG A 471 19.30 -28.75 -6.56
N GLN A 472 19.72 -28.54 -7.81
CA GLN A 472 19.07 -27.62 -8.74
C GLN A 472 17.61 -28.01 -8.98
N PHE A 473 17.32 -29.30 -9.21
CA PHE A 473 15.94 -29.77 -9.38
C PHE A 473 15.08 -29.43 -8.16
N TYR A 474 15.58 -29.70 -6.96
CA TYR A 474 14.89 -29.36 -5.73
C TYR A 474 14.66 -27.85 -5.60
N ASP A 475 15.68 -27.03 -5.79
CA ASP A 475 15.57 -25.57 -5.67
C ASP A 475 14.51 -25.01 -6.66
N PHE A 476 14.47 -25.50 -7.89
CA PHE A 476 13.44 -25.13 -8.87
C PHE A 476 12.04 -25.65 -8.52
N ALA A 477 11.94 -26.88 -7.99
CA ALA A 477 10.66 -27.44 -7.54
C ALA A 477 10.10 -26.65 -6.36
N VAL A 478 10.94 -26.24 -5.42
CA VAL A 478 10.59 -25.35 -4.30
C VAL A 478 10.15 -23.98 -4.79
N ALA A 479 10.91 -23.36 -5.71
CA ALA A 479 10.55 -22.08 -6.29
C ALA A 479 9.19 -22.13 -7.02
N MET A 480 8.94 -23.22 -7.76
CA MET A 480 7.64 -23.46 -8.40
C MET A 480 6.52 -23.66 -7.37
N ALA A 481 6.76 -24.43 -6.31
CA ALA A 481 5.81 -24.65 -5.22
C ALA A 481 5.42 -23.35 -4.52
N TYR A 482 6.40 -22.47 -4.24
CA TYR A 482 6.11 -21.14 -3.72
C TYR A 482 5.31 -20.28 -4.69
N LYS A 483 5.57 -20.34 -6.00
CA LYS A 483 4.77 -19.59 -7.00
C LYS A 483 3.33 -20.06 -7.09
N VAL A 484 3.09 -21.37 -7.07
CA VAL A 484 1.73 -21.94 -7.09
C VAL A 484 1.00 -21.62 -5.78
N THR A 485 1.69 -21.71 -4.65
CA THR A 485 1.15 -21.32 -3.34
C THR A 485 0.81 -19.83 -3.30
N ASP A 486 1.68 -18.99 -3.86
CA ASP A 486 1.47 -17.54 -3.95
C ASP A 486 0.27 -17.20 -4.83
N LEU A 487 0.11 -17.90 -5.96
CA LEU A 487 -1.07 -17.81 -6.82
C LEU A 487 -2.34 -18.18 -6.05
N HIS A 488 -2.38 -19.36 -5.42
CA HIS A 488 -3.53 -19.85 -4.67
C HIS A 488 -3.97 -18.87 -3.57
N THR A 489 -3.02 -18.43 -2.74
CA THR A 489 -3.28 -17.47 -1.65
C THR A 489 -3.65 -16.08 -2.16
N THR A 490 -3.04 -15.63 -3.27
CA THR A 490 -3.38 -14.35 -3.91
C THR A 490 -4.81 -14.37 -4.44
N PHE A 491 -5.20 -15.39 -5.20
CA PHE A 491 -6.57 -15.49 -5.75
C PHE A 491 -7.62 -15.65 -4.66
N GLY A 492 -7.35 -16.47 -3.65
CA GLY A 492 -8.22 -16.60 -2.48
C GLY A 492 -8.46 -15.26 -1.79
N ASN A 493 -7.42 -14.42 -1.68
CA ASN A 493 -7.55 -13.06 -1.16
C ASN A 493 -8.26 -12.11 -2.14
N ASP A 494 -7.88 -12.13 -3.41
CA ASP A 494 -8.39 -11.26 -4.46
C ASP A 494 -9.91 -11.36 -4.49
N LEU A 495 -10.45 -12.56 -4.69
CA LEU A 495 -11.90 -12.78 -4.86
C LEU A 495 -12.74 -12.48 -3.61
N THR A 496 -12.13 -12.22 -2.44
CA THR A 496 -12.90 -11.80 -1.26
C THR A 496 -13.69 -10.51 -1.47
N PHE A 497 -13.29 -9.68 -2.44
CA PHE A 497 -14.02 -8.46 -2.82
C PHE A 497 -15.48 -8.74 -3.24
N LEU A 498 -15.78 -9.95 -3.76
CA LEU A 498 -17.13 -10.33 -4.20
C LEU A 498 -18.15 -10.28 -3.06
N TYR A 499 -17.68 -10.58 -1.84
CA TYR A 499 -18.47 -10.59 -0.61
C TYR A 499 -18.38 -9.26 0.17
N ARG A 500 -17.76 -8.23 -0.41
CA ARG A 500 -17.62 -6.89 0.17
C ARG A 500 -18.42 -5.87 -0.62
N GLN A 501 -18.55 -4.68 -0.05
CA GLN A 501 -19.07 -3.51 -0.74
C GLN A 501 -17.90 -2.78 -1.42
N LEU A 502 -17.95 -2.60 -2.74
CA LEU A 502 -17.01 -1.77 -3.48
C LEU A 502 -17.48 -0.32 -3.58
N THR A 503 -18.79 -0.11 -3.45
CA THR A 503 -19.43 1.18 -3.18
C THR A 503 -20.43 1.05 -2.03
N SER A 504 -20.80 2.15 -1.35
CA SER A 504 -21.80 2.10 -0.26
C SER A 504 -23.18 1.60 -0.69
N VAL A 505 -23.48 1.71 -1.99
CA VAL A 505 -24.74 1.32 -2.62
C VAL A 505 -24.71 -0.08 -3.24
N ASP A 506 -23.63 -0.85 -2.99
CA ASP A 506 -23.54 -2.26 -3.39
C ASP A 506 -24.54 -3.11 -2.58
N PRO A 507 -25.45 -3.83 -3.25
CA PRO A 507 -26.32 -4.79 -2.58
C PRO A 507 -25.53 -6.02 -2.12
N SER A 508 -25.92 -6.55 -0.96
CA SER A 508 -25.31 -7.77 -0.40
C SER A 508 -25.58 -8.98 -1.29
N GLY A 509 -24.56 -9.81 -1.53
CA GLY A 509 -24.69 -11.05 -2.31
C GLY A 509 -24.90 -10.86 -3.82
N VAL A 510 -24.90 -9.63 -4.33
CA VAL A 510 -25.12 -9.35 -5.76
C VAL A 510 -23.80 -9.09 -6.48
N LEU A 511 -23.67 -9.69 -7.68
CA LEU A 511 -22.60 -9.41 -8.62
C LEU A 511 -22.93 -8.16 -9.45
N THR A 512 -22.57 -6.99 -8.92
CA THR A 512 -22.71 -5.68 -9.61
C THR A 512 -21.80 -5.59 -10.83
N GLU A 513 -22.04 -4.61 -11.70
CA GLU A 513 -21.20 -4.39 -12.89
C GLU A 513 -19.73 -4.13 -12.51
N GLN A 514 -19.51 -3.29 -11.49
CA GLN A 514 -18.18 -3.03 -10.97
C GLN A 514 -17.49 -4.30 -10.43
N LYS A 515 -18.21 -5.15 -9.68
CA LYS A 515 -17.67 -6.43 -9.22
C LYS A 515 -17.33 -7.35 -10.38
N ARG A 516 -18.20 -7.42 -11.39
CA ARG A 516 -17.98 -8.21 -12.61
C ARG A 516 -16.73 -7.75 -13.34
N ARG A 517 -16.55 -6.44 -13.50
CA ARG A 517 -15.33 -5.83 -14.03
C ARG A 517 -14.07 -6.31 -13.30
N PHE A 518 -14.05 -6.20 -11.97
CA PHE A 518 -12.88 -6.64 -11.20
C PHE A 518 -12.66 -8.15 -11.21
N ALA A 519 -13.72 -8.94 -11.34
CA ALA A 519 -13.63 -10.39 -11.50
C ALA A 519 -12.97 -10.76 -12.84
N VAL A 520 -13.40 -10.13 -13.94
CA VAL A 520 -12.74 -10.29 -15.26
C VAL A 520 -11.27 -9.89 -15.20
N ALA A 521 -10.96 -8.76 -14.54
CA ALA A 521 -9.57 -8.32 -14.38
C ALA A 521 -8.72 -9.33 -13.56
N ALA A 522 -9.29 -9.93 -12.51
CA ALA A 522 -8.62 -10.97 -11.73
C ALA A 522 -8.35 -12.22 -12.58
N MET A 523 -9.32 -12.66 -13.37
CA MET A 523 -9.16 -13.79 -14.28
C MET A 523 -8.16 -13.51 -15.41
N ALA A 524 -8.10 -12.29 -15.94
CA ALA A 524 -7.10 -11.92 -16.94
C ALA A 524 -5.67 -12.00 -16.37
N ARG A 525 -5.45 -11.50 -15.14
CA ARG A 525 -4.15 -11.60 -14.46
C ARG A 525 -3.68 -13.05 -14.30
N LEU A 526 -4.61 -13.99 -14.09
CA LEU A 526 -4.29 -15.42 -14.02
C LEU A 526 -3.52 -15.90 -15.26
N GLY A 527 -4.13 -15.69 -16.42
CA GLY A 527 -3.60 -16.15 -17.70
C GLY A 527 -2.35 -15.38 -18.13
N GLU A 528 -2.29 -14.08 -17.84
CA GLU A 528 -1.22 -13.20 -18.33
C GLU A 528 0.03 -13.18 -17.44
N GLN A 529 -0.12 -13.30 -16.13
CA GLN A 529 1.00 -13.14 -15.19
C GLN A 529 1.40 -14.46 -14.55
N PHE A 530 0.42 -15.23 -14.05
CA PHE A 530 0.73 -16.40 -13.24
C PHE A 530 1.04 -17.65 -14.06
N VAL A 531 0.20 -17.98 -15.06
CA VAL A 531 0.42 -19.16 -15.91
C VAL A 531 1.80 -19.14 -16.60
N PRO A 532 2.26 -18.03 -17.23
CA PRO A 532 3.58 -17.99 -17.87
C PRO A 532 4.74 -18.12 -16.87
N SER A 533 4.56 -17.55 -15.66
CA SER A 533 5.55 -17.60 -14.59
C SER A 533 5.77 -19.03 -14.07
N ILE A 534 4.69 -19.80 -13.93
CA ILE A 534 4.73 -21.22 -13.52
C ILE A 534 5.23 -22.10 -14.67
N ALA A 535 4.77 -21.85 -15.90
CA ALA A 535 5.23 -22.53 -17.11
C ALA A 535 6.75 -22.46 -17.29
N THR A 536 7.37 -21.30 -17.04
CA THR A 536 8.83 -21.14 -17.11
C THR A 536 9.57 -22.05 -16.14
N HIS A 537 9.02 -22.30 -14.94
CA HIS A 537 9.62 -23.22 -13.97
C HIS A 537 9.42 -24.69 -14.39
N ALA A 538 8.24 -25.00 -14.92
CA ALA A 538 7.95 -26.33 -15.45
C ALA A 538 8.89 -26.71 -16.61
N GLU A 539 9.20 -25.76 -17.51
CA GLU A 539 10.17 -25.95 -18.61
C GLU A 539 11.56 -26.36 -18.07
N VAL A 540 12.08 -25.63 -17.08
CA VAL A 540 13.39 -25.94 -16.48
C VAL A 540 13.40 -27.31 -15.80
N LEU A 541 12.34 -27.65 -15.06
CA LEU A 541 12.22 -28.95 -14.41
C LEU A 541 12.13 -30.10 -15.42
N ALA A 542 11.39 -29.92 -16.52
CA ALA A 542 11.29 -30.91 -17.59
C ALA A 542 12.65 -31.17 -18.25
N ASP A 543 13.43 -30.12 -18.52
CA ASP A 543 14.79 -30.23 -19.07
C ASP A 543 15.72 -31.00 -18.12
N LEU A 544 15.65 -30.70 -16.81
CA LEU A 544 16.47 -31.39 -15.81
C LEU A 544 16.15 -32.89 -15.70
N CYS A 545 14.88 -33.30 -15.85
CA CYS A 545 14.49 -34.72 -15.80
C CYS A 545 14.44 -35.43 -17.16
N GLY A 546 14.79 -34.75 -18.26
CA GLY A 546 14.76 -35.33 -19.61
C GLY A 546 13.36 -35.66 -20.11
N SER A 547 12.34 -34.93 -19.65
CA SER A 547 10.95 -35.12 -20.08
C SER A 547 10.75 -34.56 -21.49
N SER A 548 10.29 -35.39 -22.43
CA SER A 548 10.06 -35.04 -23.84
C SER A 548 8.82 -34.18 -24.09
N THR A 549 8.11 -33.73 -23.05
CA THR A 549 6.82 -33.01 -23.14
C THR A 549 6.97 -31.55 -23.65
N MET A 550 8.18 -31.11 -24.03
CA MET A 550 8.56 -29.74 -24.40
C MET A 550 7.78 -29.09 -25.55
N ALA A 551 7.18 -29.85 -26.47
CA ALA A 551 6.60 -29.27 -27.70
C ALA A 551 5.36 -28.38 -27.46
N ARG A 552 4.72 -28.41 -26.28
CA ARG A 552 3.44 -27.74 -26.03
C ARG A 552 3.52 -26.39 -25.29
N PHE A 553 4.60 -26.08 -24.56
CA PHE A 553 4.69 -24.81 -23.81
C PHE A 553 4.96 -23.57 -24.67
N LYS A 554 5.69 -23.70 -25.79
CA LYS A 554 5.85 -22.60 -26.75
C LYS A 554 4.51 -22.08 -27.29
N ALA A 555 3.47 -22.90 -27.30
CA ALA A 555 2.11 -22.50 -27.68
C ALA A 555 1.38 -21.70 -26.57
N LEU A 556 1.69 -21.93 -25.29
CA LEU A 556 1.10 -21.20 -24.15
C LEU A 556 1.54 -19.73 -24.08
N ARG A 557 2.70 -19.37 -24.66
CA ARG A 557 3.23 -18.00 -24.66
C ARG A 557 2.61 -17.08 -25.73
N ARG A 558 1.83 -17.62 -26.68
CA ARG A 558 1.27 -16.83 -27.79
C ARG A 558 -0.20 -16.49 -27.55
N GLY A 559 -0.45 -15.22 -27.21
CA GLY A 559 -1.74 -14.58 -27.41
C GLY A 559 -2.39 -14.09 -26.13
N TYR A 560 -2.05 -12.88 -25.71
CA TYR A 560 -2.87 -12.11 -24.77
C TYR A 560 -3.00 -10.68 -25.27
N LEU A 561 -4.24 -10.25 -25.47
CA LEU A 561 -4.62 -8.89 -25.89
C LEU A 561 -4.80 -8.03 -24.63
N VAL A 562 -4.21 -6.83 -24.65
CA VAL A 562 -4.09 -5.88 -23.53
C VAL A 562 -5.42 -5.19 -23.14
N SER A 563 -6.57 -5.74 -23.54
CA SER A 563 -7.89 -5.22 -23.13
C SER A 563 -8.93 -6.32 -23.30
N VAL A 564 -9.52 -6.78 -22.19
CA VAL A 564 -10.53 -7.84 -22.19
C VAL A 564 -11.91 -7.21 -21.94
N SER A 565 -12.75 -7.18 -22.97
CA SER A 565 -14.18 -6.88 -22.86
C SER A 565 -14.91 -7.98 -22.08
N LEU A 566 -16.15 -7.71 -21.65
CA LEU A 566 -16.97 -8.70 -20.92
C LEU A 566 -17.20 -10.00 -21.72
N GLU A 567 -17.39 -9.92 -23.04
CA GLU A 567 -17.50 -11.09 -23.91
C GLU A 567 -16.19 -11.89 -23.98
N GLN A 568 -15.05 -11.19 -24.00
CA GLN A 568 -13.73 -11.82 -23.97
C GLN A 568 -13.46 -12.51 -22.62
N GLY A 569 -14.13 -12.10 -21.53
CA GLY A 569 -14.02 -12.72 -20.21
C GLY A 569 -14.40 -14.22 -20.18
N HIS A 570 -15.47 -14.61 -20.87
CA HIS A 570 -15.87 -16.03 -20.96
C HIS A 570 -14.86 -16.87 -21.77
N GLN A 571 -14.36 -16.31 -22.88
CA GLN A 571 -13.32 -16.97 -23.67
C GLN A 571 -12.02 -17.10 -22.87
N MET A 572 -11.66 -16.08 -22.08
CA MET A 572 -10.51 -16.08 -21.19
C MET A 572 -10.62 -17.13 -20.08
N LEU A 573 -11.80 -17.35 -19.50
CA LEU A 573 -12.03 -18.44 -18.54
C LEU A 573 -11.79 -19.82 -19.19
N GLY A 574 -12.29 -20.02 -20.41
CA GLY A 574 -12.06 -21.25 -21.18
C GLY A 574 -10.57 -21.48 -21.50
N LEU A 575 -9.86 -20.41 -21.85
CA LEU A 575 -8.41 -20.42 -22.04
C LEU A 575 -7.69 -20.76 -20.74
N CYS A 576 -7.92 -20.03 -19.65
CA CYS A 576 -7.28 -20.28 -18.35
C CYS A 576 -7.48 -21.71 -17.87
N LYS A 577 -8.70 -22.25 -17.99
CA LYS A 577 -8.99 -23.66 -17.66
C LYS A 577 -8.19 -24.63 -18.52
N SER A 578 -8.12 -24.38 -19.83
CA SER A 578 -7.35 -25.22 -20.76
C SER A 578 -5.85 -25.19 -20.43
N GLN A 579 -5.33 -24.04 -20.01
CA GLN A 579 -3.94 -23.89 -19.59
C GLN A 579 -3.64 -24.57 -18.26
N ALA A 580 -4.52 -24.44 -17.27
CA ALA A 580 -4.39 -25.15 -16.00
C ALA A 580 -4.34 -26.66 -16.23
N VAL A 581 -5.23 -27.21 -17.08
CA VAL A 581 -5.21 -28.63 -17.46
C VAL A 581 -3.91 -29.03 -18.16
N LEU A 582 -3.37 -28.19 -19.04
CA LEU A 582 -2.09 -28.49 -19.71
C LEU A 582 -0.91 -28.46 -18.72
N LEU A 583 -0.92 -27.50 -17.80
CA LEU A 583 0.09 -27.38 -16.76
C LEU A 583 0.05 -28.58 -15.81
N LEU A 584 -1.14 -29.01 -15.38
CA LEU A 584 -1.35 -30.22 -14.58
C LEU A 584 -0.76 -31.46 -15.26
N LYS A 585 -1.11 -31.72 -16.53
CA LYS A 585 -0.56 -32.85 -17.30
C LYS A 585 0.96 -32.81 -17.42
N THR A 586 1.53 -31.61 -17.49
CA THR A 586 2.98 -31.44 -17.53
C THR A 586 3.61 -31.82 -16.20
N LEU A 587 3.04 -31.35 -15.09
CA LEU A 587 3.54 -31.67 -13.77
C LEU A 587 3.45 -33.16 -13.45
N GLU A 588 2.38 -33.84 -13.86
CA GLU A 588 2.26 -35.29 -13.79
C GLU A 588 3.40 -35.98 -14.57
N SER A 589 3.70 -35.50 -15.78
CA SER A 589 4.81 -36.01 -16.60
C SER A 589 6.19 -35.75 -15.97
N ILE A 590 6.41 -34.57 -15.38
CA ILE A 590 7.63 -34.23 -14.64
C ILE A 590 7.77 -35.15 -13.43
N SER A 591 6.69 -35.37 -12.66
CA SER A 591 6.67 -36.26 -11.49
C SER A 591 7.03 -37.70 -11.85
N ALA A 592 6.43 -38.23 -12.93
CA ALA A 592 6.76 -39.57 -13.44
C ALA A 592 8.23 -39.68 -13.89
N SER A 593 8.80 -38.60 -14.45
CA SER A 593 10.18 -38.58 -14.93
C SER A 593 11.20 -38.34 -13.81
N ALA A 594 10.85 -37.53 -12.81
CA ALA A 594 11.70 -37.22 -11.66
C ALA A 594 12.01 -38.46 -10.82
N SER A 595 11.08 -39.42 -10.77
CA SER A 595 11.27 -40.71 -10.13
C SER A 595 12.47 -41.51 -10.68
N LYS A 596 12.96 -41.18 -11.89
CA LYS A 596 14.13 -41.81 -12.53
C LYS A 596 15.47 -41.14 -12.20
N LEU A 597 15.48 -40.00 -11.50
CA LEU A 597 16.70 -39.21 -11.26
C LEU A 597 17.59 -39.75 -10.12
N SER A 598 17.06 -40.57 -9.19
CA SER A 598 17.87 -41.36 -8.24
C SER A 598 16.99 -42.32 -7.41
N GLU A 599 17.41 -43.57 -7.24
CA GLU A 599 16.82 -44.49 -6.25
C GLU A 599 17.15 -44.00 -4.83
N GLY A 600 16.16 -43.42 -4.13
CA GLY A 600 16.22 -43.17 -2.68
C GLY A 600 16.07 -41.72 -2.19
N GLN A 601 16.45 -40.70 -2.98
CA GLN A 601 16.37 -39.28 -2.56
C GLN A 601 15.22 -38.47 -3.21
N THR A 602 14.43 -39.11 -4.09
CA THR A 602 13.34 -38.49 -4.85
C THR A 602 12.03 -38.33 -4.08
N HIS A 603 11.90 -38.91 -2.88
CA HIS A 603 10.63 -38.89 -2.12
C HIS A 603 10.15 -37.48 -1.79
N THR A 604 11.02 -36.60 -1.27
CA THR A 604 10.65 -35.22 -0.95
C THR A 604 10.31 -34.41 -2.21
N ILE A 605 11.03 -34.65 -3.31
CA ILE A 605 10.79 -33.99 -4.60
C ILE A 605 9.44 -34.42 -5.19
N ASN A 606 9.17 -35.72 -5.23
CA ASN A 606 7.90 -36.26 -5.70
C ASN A 606 6.74 -35.76 -4.85
N HIS A 607 6.92 -35.67 -3.52
CA HIS A 607 5.89 -35.13 -2.66
C HIS A 607 5.64 -33.63 -2.92
N ILE A 608 6.68 -32.83 -3.18
CA ILE A 608 6.50 -31.43 -3.61
C ILE A 608 5.70 -31.36 -4.92
N LEU A 609 6.00 -32.22 -5.89
CA LEU A 609 5.28 -32.28 -7.18
C LEU A 609 3.83 -32.75 -7.02
N GLU A 610 3.56 -33.71 -6.13
CA GLU A 610 2.20 -34.14 -5.78
C GLU A 610 1.39 -33.00 -5.13
N GLN A 611 1.99 -32.25 -4.21
CA GLN A 611 1.32 -31.10 -3.60
C GLN A 611 1.10 -29.98 -4.60
N LEU A 612 2.03 -29.77 -5.53
CA LEU A 612 1.87 -28.86 -6.66
C LEU A 612 0.67 -29.23 -7.53
N VAL A 613 0.49 -30.51 -7.86
CA VAL A 613 -0.68 -31.01 -8.59
C VAL A 613 -1.96 -30.75 -7.80
N LYS A 614 -2.02 -31.13 -6.52
CA LYS A 614 -3.20 -30.90 -5.67
C LYS A 614 -3.57 -29.43 -5.54
N LEU A 615 -2.58 -28.55 -5.33
CA LEU A 615 -2.81 -27.10 -5.24
C LEU A 615 -3.35 -26.52 -6.56
N LEU A 616 -2.88 -27.02 -7.70
CA LEU A 616 -3.38 -26.63 -9.02
C LEU A 616 -4.72 -27.26 -9.39
N GLU A 617 -5.10 -28.39 -8.81
CA GLU A 617 -6.43 -28.98 -8.95
C GLU A 617 -7.48 -28.30 -8.07
N ALA A 618 -7.08 -27.90 -6.85
CA ALA A 618 -7.94 -27.16 -5.94
C ALA A 618 -8.22 -25.73 -6.43
N PHE A 619 -7.26 -25.16 -7.15
CA PHE A 619 -7.38 -23.88 -7.86
C PHE A 619 -8.21 -24.02 -9.15
#